data_AF-A0A090W5D3-F1
#
_entry.id   AF-A0A090W5D3-F1
#
_cell.length_a   1.000
_cell.length_b   1.000
_cell.length_c   1.000
_cell.angle_alpha   90.00
_cell.angle_beta   90.00
_cell.angle_gamma   90.00
#
_symmetry.space_group_name_H-M   'P 1'
#
loop_
_entity.id
_entity.type
_entity.pdbx_description
1 polymer ?
#
loop_
_entity_poly.entity_id
_entity_poly.type
_entity_poly.pdbx_seq_one_letter_code
_entity_poly.pdbx_strand_id
1 'polypeptide(L)' 'MRIQTPFEEKLNAASHAIGALFGITALILLIIFETQKTHNSLISVVVYGISIIVLFTASTISLSQNRI' A
#
# COMPACT_ATOMS: atom_id res chain seq x y z
N MET A 1 3.04 -21.71 -7.03
CA MET A 1 2.68 -21.21 -5.69
C MET A 1 1.97 -22.33 -4.94
N ARG A 2 2.22 -22.47 -3.63
CA ARG A 2 1.46 -23.37 -2.76
C ARG A 2 0.05 -22.79 -2.54
N ILE A 3 -0.96 -23.65 -2.42
CA ILE A 3 -2.31 -23.26 -2.01
C ILE A 3 -2.27 -22.83 -0.54
N GLN A 4 -2.72 -21.61 -0.25
CA GLN A 4 -2.81 -21.09 1.11
C GLN A 4 -4.08 -21.61 1.80
N THR A 5 -4.01 -21.82 3.11
CA THR A 5 -5.22 -22.12 3.88
C THR A 5 -6.09 -20.88 4.03
N PRO A 6 -7.41 -21.01 4.28
CA PRO A 6 -8.29 -19.85 4.47
C PRO A 6 -7.86 -18.92 5.62
N PHE A 7 -7.12 -19.45 6.60
CA PHE A 7 -6.54 -18.65 7.68
C PHE A 7 -5.32 -17.84 7.20
N GLU A 8 -4.41 -18.47 6.46
CA GLU A 8 -3.25 -17.79 5.86
C GLU A 8 -3.68 -16.67 4.90
N GLU A 9 -4.74 -16.88 4.11
CA GLU A 9 -5.30 -15.85 3.26
C GLU A 9 -5.87 -14.68 4.08
N LYS A 10 -6.63 -14.94 5.14
CA LYS A 10 -7.14 -13.87 6.02
C LYS A 10 -6.01 -13.05 6.63
N LEU A 11 -4.94 -13.71 7.09
CA LEU A 11 -3.75 -13.03 7.62
C LEU A 11 -3.04 -12.20 6.55
N ASN A 12 -2.92 -12.72 5.33
CA ASN A 12 -2.32 -12.02 4.21
C ASN A 12 -3.15 -10.78 3.80
N ALA A 13 -4.47 -10.89 3.72
CA ALA A 13 -5.34 -9.73 3.46
C ALA A 13 -5.22 -8.68 4.58
N ALA A 14 -5.19 -9.10 5.84
CA ALA A 14 -5.07 -8.20 6.98
C ALA A 14 -3.73 -7.45 6.99
N SER A 15 -2.61 -8.14 6.74
CA SER A 15 -1.29 -7.51 6.69
C SER A 15 -1.18 -6.49 5.56
N HIS A 16 -1.74 -6.80 4.38
CA HIS A 16 -1.77 -5.87 3.25
C HIS A 16 -2.69 -4.67 3.50
N ALA A 17 -3.85 -4.86 4.12
CA ALA A 17 -4.73 -3.75 4.51
C ALA A 17 -4.06 -2.78 5.50
N ILE A 18 -3.33 -3.33 6.49
CA ILE A 18 -2.51 -2.55 7.41
C ILE A 18 -1.40 -1.81 6.64
N GLY A 19 -0.74 -2.49 5.69
CA GLY A 19 0.26 -1.88 4.81
C GLY A 19 -0.28 -0.71 3.99
N ALA A 20 -1.49 -0.81 3.45
CA ALA A 20 -2.16 0.28 2.74
C ALA A 20 -2.43 1.48 3.64
N LEU A 21 -2.91 1.26 4.87
CA LEU A 21 -3.17 2.34 5.84
C LEU A 21 -1.88 3.07 6.26
N PHE A 22 -0.81 2.32 6.51
CA PHE A 22 0.50 2.91 6.75
C PHE A 22 1.05 3.63 5.53
N GLY A 23 0.82 3.13 4.32
CA GLY A 23 1.18 3.82 3.07
C GLY A 23 0.51 5.19 2.93
N ILE A 24 -0.79 5.29 3.24
CA ILE A 24 -1.53 6.56 3.28
C ILE A 24 -0.94 7.51 4.33
N THR A 25 -0.71 7.00 5.54
CA THR A 25 -0.18 7.80 6.65
C THR A 25 1.22 8.34 6.32
N ALA A 26 2.08 7.50 5.76
CA ALA A 26 3.43 7.88 5.32
C ALA A 26 3.39 8.92 4.20
N LEU A 27 2.50 8.78 3.20
CA LEU A 27 2.35 9.77 2.13
C LEU A 27 1.92 11.14 2.69
N ILE A 28 0.97 11.17 3.62
CA ILE A 28 0.53 12.42 4.27
C ILE A 28 1.70 13.06 5.02
N LEU A 29 2.43 12.28 5.81
CA LEU A 29 3.60 12.79 6.56
C LEU A 29 4.68 13.33 5.62
N LEU A 30 5.01 12.60 4.53
CA LEU A 30 6.01 13.05 3.57
C LEU A 30 5.61 14.35 2.86
N ILE A 31 4.32 14.53 2.54
CA ILE A 31 3.82 15.79 1.95
C ILE A 31 3.93 16.94 2.96
N ILE A 32 3.53 16.73 4.22
CA ILE A 32 3.57 17.76 5.27
C ILE A 32 5.01 18.20 5.57
N PHE A 33 5.94 17.24 5.61
CA PHE A 33 7.35 17.48 5.93
C PHE A 33 8.23 17.66 4.68
N GLU A 34 7.65 17.85 3.50
CA GLU A 34 8.43 18.12 2.28
C GLU A 34 9.20 19.43 2.44
N THR A 35 10.51 19.40 2.15
CA THR A 35 11.43 20.53 2.34
C THR A 35 11.88 21.15 1.01
N GLN A 36 11.32 20.70 -0.11
CA GLN A 36 11.61 21.17 -1.47
C GLN A 36 13.10 21.14 -1.81
N LYS A 37 13.81 20.10 -1.33
CA LYS A 37 15.26 19.97 -1.51
C LYS A 37 15.68 19.89 -2.98
N THR A 38 14.79 19.38 -3.83
CA THR A 38 14.97 19.30 -5.28
C THR A 38 13.69 19.70 -5.99
N HIS A 39 13.81 20.17 -7.23
CA HIS A 39 12.69 20.68 -8.04
C HIS A 39 11.53 19.69 -8.20
N ASN A 40 11.82 18.38 -8.16
CA ASN A 40 10.87 17.29 -8.38
C ASN A 40 10.59 16.44 -7.13
N SER A 41 10.99 16.91 -5.95
CA SER A 41 10.84 16.20 -4.68
C SER A 41 9.38 15.82 -4.39
N LEU A 42 8.48 16.80 -4.44
CA LEU A 42 7.04 16.58 -4.21
C LEU A 42 6.43 15.57 -5.21
N ILE A 43 6.76 15.68 -6.51
CA ILE A 43 6.26 14.75 -7.54
C ILE A 43 6.74 13.33 -7.23
N SER A 44 8.00 13.18 -6.85
CA SER A 44 8.58 11.88 -6.51
C SER A 44 7.90 11.26 -5.29
N VAL A 45 7.65 12.06 -4.24
CA VAL A 45 6.93 11.65 -3.03
C VAL A 45 5.51 11.16 -3.37
N VAL A 46 4.77 11.92 -4.18
CA VAL A 46 3.41 11.56 -4.58
C VAL A 46 3.37 10.28 -5.41
N VAL A 47 4.22 10.17 -6.43
CA VAL A 47 4.28 8.98 -7.29
C VAL A 47 4.65 7.74 -6.48
N TYR A 48 5.66 7.85 -5.62
CA TYR A 48 6.08 6.75 -4.76
C TYR A 48 4.97 6.34 -3.78
N GLY A 49 4.38 7.30 -3.05
CA GLY A 49 3.33 7.00 -2.08
C GLY A 49 2.07 6.40 -2.70
N ILE A 50 1.62 6.93 -3.85
CA ILE A 50 0.48 6.35 -4.58
C ILE A 50 0.80 4.93 -5.04
N SER A 51 2.02 4.67 -5.55
CA SER A 51 2.44 3.34 -5.98
C SER A 51 2.35 2.32 -4.83
N ILE A 52 2.79 2.70 -3.63
CA ILE A 52 2.71 1.86 -2.43
C ILE A 52 1.25 1.57 -2.04
N ILE A 53 0.38 2.59 -2.06
CA ILE A 53 -1.04 2.42 -1.74
C ILE A 53 -1.69 1.45 -2.75
N VAL A 54 -1.48 1.68 -4.05
CA VAL A 54 -2.02 0.83 -5.12
C VAL A 54 -1.53 -0.62 -4.97
N LEU A 55 -0.24 -0.83 -4.70
CA LEU A 55 0.34 -2.17 -4.52
C LEU A 55 -0.36 -2.95 -3.39
N PHE A 56 -0.51 -2.33 -2.21
CA PHE A 56 -1.15 -2.99 -1.07
C PHE A 56 -2.65 -3.18 -1.25
N THR A 57 -3.35 -2.21 -1.84
CA THR A 57 -4.78 -2.30 -2.12
C THR A 57 -5.09 -3.36 -3.19
N ALA A 58 -4.34 -3.39 -4.30
CA ALA A 58 -4.54 -4.38 -5.37
C ALA A 58 -4.34 -5.82 -4.87
N SER A 59 -3.38 -6.03 -3.97
CA SER A 59 -3.16 -7.34 -3.33
C SER A 59 -4.30 -7.73 -2.38
N THR A 60 -4.87 -6.76 -1.64
CA THR A 60 -6.03 -6.99 -0.76
C THR A 60 -7.29 -7.36 -1.57
N ILE A 61 -7.55 -6.63 -2.66
CA ILE A 61 -8.72 -6.86 -3.53
C ILE A 61 -8.58 -8.19 -4.28
N SER A 62 -7.39 -8.52 -4.78
CA SER A 62 -7.16 -9.80 -5.47
C SER A 62 -7.45 -11.01 -4.56
N LEU A 63 -7.18 -10.89 -3.26
CA LEU A 63 -7.52 -11.92 -2.28
C LEU A 63 -9.03 -12.01 -2.00
N SER A 64 -9.75 -10.90 -2.11
CA SER A 64 -11.22 -10.86 -1.98
C SER A 64 -11.93 -11.49 -3.19
N GLN A 65 -11.32 -11.46 -4.38
CA GLN A 65 -11.90 -12.00 -5.61
C GLN A 65 -11.81 -13.53 -5.68
N ASN A 66 -10.84 -14.16 -5.01
CA ASN A 66 -10.66 -15.63 -5.00
C ASN A 66 -11.66 -16.38 -4.10
N ARG A 67 -12.76 -15.70 -3.71
CA ARG A 67 -13.82 -16.15 -2.80
C ARG A 67 -15.17 -16.38 -3.51
N ILE A 68 -15.16 -16.49 -4.85
CA ILE A 68 -16.28 -16.86 -5.70
C ILE A 68 -15.89 -18.04 -6.58
#